data_AF-A0A2K0Y7Y2-F1
#
_entry.id   AF-A0A2K0Y7Y2-F1
#
_cell.length_a   1.000
_cell.length_b   1.000
_cell.length_c   1.000
_cell.angle_alpha   90.00
_cell.angle_beta   90.00
_cell.angle_gamma   90.00
#
_symmetry.space_group_name_H-M   'P 1'
#
loop_
_entity.id
_entity.type
_entity.pdbx_description
1 polymer ?
#
loop_
_entity_poly.entity_id
_entity_poly.type
_entity_poly.pdbx_seq_one_letter_code
_entity_poly.pdbx_strand_id
1 'polypeptide(L)'
;MPGYVWLVDFFGLLLVLLGFNMAFRQASFRRAIGRPKPPASRLRAGNEDEDPLTYILRIAGVMMMVFGIAIGGMLTLFNLAR
;
A
#
# COMPACT_ATOMS: atom_id res chain seq x y z
N MET A 1 24.15 14.30 -4.10
CA MET A 1 22.94 13.89 -3.34
C MET A 1 23.36 13.47 -1.93
N PRO A 2 22.86 14.13 -0.88
CA PRO A 2 23.16 13.77 0.50
C PRO A 2 22.74 12.33 0.83
N GLY A 3 23.52 11.62 1.64
CA GLY A 3 23.27 10.20 1.96
C GLY A 3 21.91 9.94 2.63
N TYR A 4 21.36 10.91 3.37
CA TYR A 4 20.04 10.77 3.98
C TYR A 4 18.91 10.74 2.95
N VAL A 5 19.07 11.34 1.77
CA VAL A 5 18.06 11.33 0.70
C VAL A 5 17.89 9.91 0.18
N TRP A 6 18.99 9.19 -0.03
CA TRP A 6 18.97 7.78 -0.42
C TRP A 6 18.26 6.89 0.60
N LEU A 7 18.45 7.15 1.90
CA LEU A 7 17.78 6.41 2.97
C LEU A 7 16.26 6.63 2.93
N VAL A 8 15.84 7.87 2.75
CA VAL A 8 14.41 8.22 2.73
C VAL A 8 13.74 7.75 1.44
N ASP A 9 14.41 7.84 0.30
CA ASP A 9 13.90 7.30 -0.97
C ASP A 9 13.75 5.79 -0.91
N PHE A 10 14.72 5.09 -0.31
CA PHE A 10 14.61 3.65 -0.07
C PHE A 10 13.40 3.33 0.82
N PHE A 11 13.19 4.10 1.88
CA PHE A 11 12.02 3.94 2.74
C PHE A 11 10.70 4.24 1.99
N GLY A 12 10.68 5.30 1.17
CA GLY A 12 9.55 5.63 0.30
C GLY A 12 9.23 4.51 -0.68
N LEU A 13 10.25 3.90 -1.28
CA LEU A 13 10.10 2.75 -2.17
C LEU A 13 9.50 1.55 -1.44
N LEU A 14 9.95 1.28 -0.21
CA LEU A 14 9.34 0.23 0.62
C LEU A 14 7.86 0.51 0.92
N LEU A 15 7.50 1.75 1.24
CA LEU A 15 6.10 2.15 1.46
C LEU A 15 5.24 1.95 0.20
N VAL A 16 5.79 2.25 -0.98
CA VAL A 16 5.12 2.02 -2.27
C VAL A 16 4.88 0.54 -2.51
N LEU A 17 5.91 -0.29 -2.32
CA LEU A 17 5.78 -1.74 -2.50
C LEU A 17 4.79 -2.35 -1.50
N LEU A 18 4.82 -1.89 -0.23
CA LEU A 18 3.90 -2.34 0.81
C LEU A 18 2.46 -1.92 0.49
N GLY A 19 2.25 -0.65 0.12
CA GLY A 19 0.95 -0.10 -0.26
C GLY A 19 0.36 -0.77 -1.49
N PHE A 20 1.19 -1.04 -2.50
CA PHE A 20 0.80 -1.80 -3.69
C PHE A 20 0.38 -3.23 -3.35
N ASN A 21 1.14 -3.92 -2.48
CA ASN A 21 0.81 -5.27 -2.05
C ASN A 21 -0.50 -5.31 -1.25
N MET A 22 -0.77 -4.29 -0.42
CA MET A 22 -2.05 -4.13 0.31
C MET A 22 -3.22 -3.78 -0.60
N ALA A 23 -3.04 -2.93 -1.61
CA ALA A 23 -4.12 -2.45 -2.47
C ALA A 23 -4.48 -3.44 -3.61
N PHE A 24 -3.49 -4.12 -4.20
CA PHE A 24 -3.67 -4.95 -5.39
C PHE A 24 -3.45 -6.45 -5.13
N ARG A 25 -2.60 -6.82 -4.17
CA ARG A 25 -2.34 -8.21 -3.78
C ARG A 25 -2.90 -8.53 -2.39
N GLN A 26 -4.12 -8.08 -2.12
CA GLN A 26 -4.84 -8.38 -0.87
C GLN A 26 -4.83 -9.86 -0.51
N ALA A 27 -4.90 -10.77 -1.49
CA ALA A 27 -4.81 -12.22 -1.26
C ALA A 27 -3.43 -12.68 -0.75
N SER A 28 -2.34 -12.03 -1.16
CA SER A 28 -0.98 -12.32 -0.67
C SER A 28 -0.74 -11.70 0.71
N PHE A 29 -1.24 -10.48 0.97
CA PHE A 29 -1.14 -9.86 2.29
C PHE A 29 -2.02 -10.54 3.35
N ARG A 30 -3.26 -10.91 2.99
CA ARG A 30 -4.15 -11.69 3.85
C ARG A 30 -3.59 -13.09 4.16
N ARG A 31 -2.90 -13.72 3.21
CA ARG A 31 -2.15 -14.97 3.45
C ARG A 31 -0.96 -14.76 4.39
N ALA A 32 -0.21 -13.67 4.24
CA ALA A 32 0.91 -13.33 5.13
C ALA A 32 0.44 -13.04 6.57
N ILE A 33 -0.77 -12.49 6.74
CA ILE A 33 -1.41 -12.24 8.05
C ILE A 33 -2.17 -13.47 8.59
N GLY A 34 -2.21 -14.59 7.86
CA GLY A 34 -2.87 -15.82 8.33
C GLY A 34 -4.40 -15.81 8.29
N ARG A 35 -5.03 -14.88 7.56
CA ARG A 35 -6.48 -14.85 7.34
C ARG A 35 -6.82 -15.28 5.90
N PRO A 36 -7.08 -16.58 5.63
CA PRO A 36 -7.50 -17.01 4.30
C PRO A 36 -8.86 -16.39 3.91
N LYS A 37 -9.00 -16.04 2.62
CA LYS A 37 -10.20 -15.41 2.04
C LYS A 37 -11.41 -16.35 2.14
N PRO A 38 -12.61 -15.88 2.53
CA PRO A 38 -13.83 -16.64 2.28
C PRO A 38 -14.04 -16.80 0.76
N PRO A 39 -14.52 -17.96 0.28
CA PRO A 39 -14.67 -18.23 -1.14
C PRO A 39 -15.58 -17.20 -1.83
N ALA A 40 -15.22 -16.82 -3.06
CA ALA A 40 -15.89 -15.81 -3.88
C ALA A 40 -17.36 -16.13 -4.22
N SER A 41 -17.83 -17.35 -3.94
CA SER A 41 -19.23 -17.75 -4.11
C SER A 41 -20.19 -17.07 -3.12
N ARG A 42 -19.70 -16.52 -2.00
CA ARG A 42 -20.54 -15.78 -1.04
C ARG A 42 -20.85 -14.34 -1.47
N LEU A 43 -20.18 -13.79 -2.49
CA LEU A 43 -20.39 -12.42 -2.98
C LEU A 43 -21.62 -12.25 -3.90
N ARG A 44 -22.27 -13.34 -4.35
CA ARG A 44 -23.47 -13.26 -5.19
C ARG A 44 -24.78 -13.49 -4.45
N ALA A 45 -24.74 -13.90 -3.18
CA ALA A 45 -25.93 -14.01 -2.34
C ALA A 45 -26.06 -12.71 -1.52
N GLY A 46 -26.98 -11.85 -1.94
CA GLY A 46 -27.13 -10.49 -1.44
C GLY A 46 -27.28 -10.40 0.07
N ASN A 47 -26.25 -9.87 0.72
CA ASN A 47 -26.35 -9.21 2.02
C ASN A 47 -25.24 -8.16 2.11
N GLU A 48 -25.63 -7.01 2.64
CA GLU A 48 -24.98 -5.70 2.61
C GLU A 48 -23.75 -5.60 3.53
N ASP A 49 -22.97 -6.68 3.68
CA ASP A 49 -21.72 -6.73 4.44
C ASP A 49 -20.53 -6.80 3.47
N GLU A 50 -20.27 -5.69 2.79
CA GLU A 50 -19.11 -5.51 1.93
C GLU A 50 -17.83 -5.56 2.79
N ASP A 51 -17.21 -6.75 2.91
CA ASP A 51 -16.05 -7.10 3.75
C ASP A 51 -15.16 -5.86 4.08
N PRO A 52 -15.43 -5.15 5.19
CA PRO A 52 -14.93 -3.77 5.40
C PRO A 52 -13.40 -3.74 5.50
N LEU A 53 -12.79 -4.87 5.85
CA LEU A 53 -11.35 -5.08 5.80
C LEU A 53 -10.78 -4.93 4.38
N THR A 54 -11.50 -5.35 3.34
CA THR A 54 -11.09 -5.16 1.95
C THR A 54 -11.05 -3.69 1.57
N TYR A 55 -12.06 -2.93 1.98
CA TYR A 55 -12.13 -1.49 1.72
C TYR A 55 -11.03 -0.73 2.49
N ILE A 56 -10.91 -0.98 3.79
CA ILE A 56 -9.89 -0.36 4.66
C ILE A 56 -8.48 -0.68 4.16
N LEU A 57 -8.20 -1.94 3.81
CA LEU A 57 -6.86 -2.34 3.36
C LEU A 57 -6.52 -1.73 1.99
N ARG A 58 -7.52 -1.53 1.12
CA ARG A 58 -7.32 -0.86 -0.16
C ARG A 58 -7.02 0.62 0.04
N ILE A 59 -7.78 1.32 0.89
CA ILE A 59 -7.53 2.73 1.21
C ILE A 59 -6.17 2.91 1.88
N ALA A 60 -5.88 2.11 2.91
CA ALA A 60 -4.60 2.15 3.60
C ALA A 60 -3.43 1.89 2.63
N GLY A 61 -3.58 0.90 1.75
CA GLY A 61 -2.58 0.59 0.73
C GLY A 61 -2.35 1.75 -0.26
N VAL A 62 -3.42 2.36 -0.78
CA VAL A 62 -3.32 3.51 -1.69
C VAL A 62 -2.69 4.72 -0.99
N MET A 63 -3.10 5.01 0.25
CA MET A 63 -2.55 6.13 1.04
C MET A 63 -1.05 5.94 1.28
N MET A 64 -0.62 4.75 1.69
CA MET A 64 0.80 4.42 1.89
C MET A 64 1.61 4.55 0.59
N MET A 65 1.04 4.13 -0.54
CA MET A 65 1.64 4.29 -1.86
C MET A 65 1.86 5.76 -2.21
N VAL A 66 0.81 6.58 -2.12
CA VAL A 66 0.88 8.01 -2.46
C VAL A 66 1.84 8.73 -1.52
N PHE A 67 1.81 8.40 -0.23
CA PHE A 67 2.71 8.98 0.77
C PHE A 67 4.18 8.64 0.49
N GLY A 68 4.50 7.39 0.16
CA GLY A 68 5.85 6.97 -0.20
C GLY A 68 6.37 7.67 -1.47
N ILE A 69 5.54 7.79 -2.50
CA ILE A 69 5.88 8.53 -3.73
C ILE A 69 6.13 10.01 -3.42
N ALA A 70 5.26 10.63 -2.63
CA ALA A 70 5.33 12.05 -2.32
C ALA A 70 6.59 12.38 -1.51
N ILE A 71 6.92 11.60 -0.48
CA ILE A 71 8.11 11.82 0.35
C ILE A 71 9.39 11.65 -0.45
N GLY A 72 9.54 10.53 -1.18
CA GLY A 72 10.76 10.30 -1.97
C GLY A 72 10.90 11.33 -3.10
N GLY A 73 9.80 11.59 -3.81
CA GLY A 73 9.76 12.59 -4.88
C GLY A 73 10.10 13.99 -4.38
N MET A 74 9.49 14.46 -3.29
CA MET A 74 9.77 15.79 -2.75
C MET A 74 11.23 15.91 -2.30
N LEU A 75 11.74 14.98 -1.50
CA LEU A 75 13.11 15.09 -0.97
C LEU A 75 14.16 15.04 -2.08
N THR A 76 13.97 14.21 -3.09
CA THR A 76 14.88 14.15 -4.24
C THR A 76 14.78 15.40 -5.11
N LEU A 77 13.58 15.92 -5.39
CA LEU A 77 13.40 17.15 -6.15
C LEU A 77 13.96 18.38 -5.41
N PHE A 78 13.74 18.51 -4.10
CA PHE A 78 14.28 19.62 -3.30
C PHE A 78 15.81 19.60 -3.18
N ASN A 79 16.44 18.41 -3.21
CA ASN A 79 17.90 18.29 -3.21
C ASN A 79 18.51 18.40 -4.61
N LEU A 80 17.74 18.20 -5.68
CA LEU A 80 18.18 18.41 -7.06
C LEU A 80 18.04 19.88 -7.49
N ALA A 81 17.04 20.59 -6.96
CA ALA A 81 16.78 22.00 -7.24
C ALA A 81 17.69 22.97 -6.46
N ARG A 82 18.66 22.45 -5.71
CA ARG A 82 19.58 23.21 -4.84
C ARG A 82 21.02 22.97 -5.29
#